data_AF-A0A7W4BAU2-F1
#
_entry.id   AF-A0A7W4BAU2-F1
#
_cell.length_a   1.000
_cell.length_b   1.000
_cell.length_c   1.000
_cell.angle_alpha   90.00
_cell.angle_beta   90.00
_cell.angle_gamma   90.00
#
_symmetry.space_group_name_H-M   'P 1'
#
loop_
_entity.id
_entity.type
_entity.pdbx_description
1 polymer ?
#
loop_
_entity_poly.entity_id
_entity_poly.type
_entity_poly.pdbx_seq_one_letter_code
_entity_poly.pdbx_strand_id
1 'polypeptide(L)'
;MTTSKGTIQGYNGIAINDDKHQIILQAQAWGSVGEQQTLQPAVKQLKQQLDKLNTDKPKDEHTIKFTADSGFNSEVNLEYMAKSGFDTYIADNQFRKRNPLFKESETYETEQEKRRLKRSKGKPRLFTSDDFHYDEATQTCRCPAGNAMWRSGINVKSHNQQYTRFCGYLKDCKTCPLQQQCMRKPPIERGRQVQFINN
;
A
#
# COMPACT_ATOMS: atom_id res chain seq x y z
N MET A 1 -12.89 15.11 -2.01
CA MET A 1 -13.12 14.70 -3.41
C MET A 1 -13.91 15.80 -4.11
N THR A 2 -13.27 16.95 -4.38
CA THR A 2 -13.93 18.14 -4.92
C THR A 2 -13.68 18.28 -6.41
N THR A 3 -14.72 18.62 -7.18
CA THR A 3 -14.56 19.03 -8.58
C THR A 3 -13.76 20.32 -8.68
N SER A 4 -13.30 20.68 -9.88
CA SER A 4 -12.74 22.01 -10.16
C SER A 4 -13.70 23.17 -9.84
N LYS A 5 -14.98 22.87 -9.58
CA LYS A 5 -16.02 23.82 -9.16
C LYS A 5 -16.38 23.71 -7.66
N GLY A 6 -15.60 22.97 -6.86
CA GLY A 6 -15.80 22.85 -5.41
C GLY A 6 -16.85 21.83 -4.97
N THR A 7 -17.49 21.10 -5.89
CA THR A 7 -18.54 20.12 -5.56
C THR A 7 -17.94 18.82 -5.00
N ILE A 8 -18.41 18.34 -3.86
CA ILE A 8 -18.03 17.01 -3.34
C ILE A 8 -18.70 15.93 -4.20
N GLN A 9 -17.91 15.11 -4.90
CA GLN A 9 -18.41 14.10 -5.84
C GLN A 9 -18.92 12.82 -5.15
N GLY A 10 -18.60 12.61 -3.88
CA GLY A 10 -19.00 11.42 -3.15
C GLY A 10 -18.49 11.42 -1.72
N TYR A 11 -19.05 10.51 -0.92
CA TYR A 11 -18.68 10.28 0.46
C TYR A 11 -18.41 8.79 0.66
N ASN A 12 -17.48 8.49 1.56
CA ASN A 12 -17.30 7.14 2.08
C ASN A 12 -18.08 7.06 3.39
N GLY A 13 -19.09 6.19 3.45
CA GLY A 13 -19.80 5.87 4.68
C GLY A 13 -19.10 4.71 5.38
N ILE A 14 -18.52 4.94 6.56
CA ILE A 14 -17.98 3.86 7.39
C ILE A 14 -18.90 3.64 8.56
N ALA A 15 -19.20 2.37 8.83
CA ALA A 15 -19.90 1.93 10.01
C ALA A 15 -19.06 0.88 10.74
N ILE A 16 -19.14 0.89 12.07
CA ILE A 16 -18.58 -0.13 12.96
C ILE A 16 -19.75 -0.77 13.67
N ASN A 17 -19.88 -2.08 13.52
CA ASN A 17 -20.95 -2.89 14.08
C ASN A 17 -20.42 -3.97 15.03
N ASP A 18 -21.28 -4.38 15.95
CA ASP A 18 -21.09 -5.63 16.70
C ASP A 18 -21.34 -6.84 15.80
N ASP A 19 -20.48 -7.86 15.89
CA ASP A 19 -20.56 -9.07 15.06
C ASP A 19 -21.74 -9.97 15.46
N LYS A 20 -22.02 -10.08 16.76
CA LYS A 20 -23.02 -11.04 17.26
C LYS A 20 -24.45 -10.59 17.00
N HIS A 21 -24.74 -9.32 17.25
CA HIS A 21 -26.08 -8.75 17.20
C HIS A 21 -26.28 -7.77 16.03
N GLN A 22 -25.23 -7.51 15.23
CA GLN A 22 -25.28 -6.63 14.06
C GLN A 22 -25.75 -5.21 14.39
N ILE A 23 -25.44 -4.74 15.61
CA ILE A 23 -25.79 -3.40 16.08
C ILE A 23 -24.71 -2.43 15.58
N ILE A 24 -25.14 -1.35 14.92
CA ILE A 24 -24.23 -0.27 14.53
C ILE A 24 -23.88 0.54 15.78
N LEU A 25 -22.60 0.46 16.18
CA LEU A 25 -22.07 1.18 17.32
C LEU A 25 -21.61 2.59 16.91
N GLN A 26 -21.01 2.72 15.74
CA GLN A 26 -20.56 4.00 15.19
C GLN A 26 -20.83 4.04 13.68
N ALA A 27 -21.24 5.19 13.15
CA ALA A 27 -21.29 5.42 11.71
C ALA A 27 -21.06 6.89 11.36
N GLN A 28 -20.32 7.15 10.28
CA GLN A 28 -20.12 8.51 9.77
C GLN A 28 -19.86 8.51 8.25
N ALA A 29 -20.09 9.65 7.60
CA ALA A 29 -19.74 9.89 6.21
C ALA A 29 -18.52 10.83 6.12
N TRP A 30 -17.54 10.48 5.28
CA TRP A 30 -16.32 11.26 5.06
C TRP A 30 -16.20 11.71 3.61
N GLY A 31 -15.90 13.00 3.41
CA GLY A 31 -15.68 13.61 2.09
C GLY A 31 -14.28 13.37 1.49
N SER A 32 -13.67 12.22 1.77
CA SER A 32 -12.30 11.90 1.33
C SER A 32 -12.24 10.73 0.35
N VAL A 33 -11.17 10.67 -0.44
CA VAL A 33 -10.97 9.65 -1.49
C VAL A 33 -10.51 8.31 -0.91
N GLY A 34 -9.70 8.33 0.15
CA GLY A 34 -9.16 7.12 0.78
C GLY A 34 -9.85 6.79 2.10
N GLU A 35 -10.13 5.50 2.32
CA GLU A 35 -10.71 5.01 3.58
C GLU A 35 -9.66 4.90 4.70
N GLN A 36 -8.38 4.72 4.35
CA GLN A 36 -7.30 4.57 5.34
C GLN A 36 -7.32 5.65 6.44
N GLN A 37 -7.52 6.91 6.07
CA GLN A 37 -7.49 8.03 7.02
C GLN A 37 -8.73 8.14 7.92
N THR A 38 -9.79 7.38 7.65
CA THR A 38 -11.04 7.44 8.43
C THR A 38 -11.05 6.46 9.59
N LEU A 39 -10.13 5.48 9.64
CA LEU A 39 -10.07 4.49 10.71
C LEU A 39 -9.88 5.12 12.09
N GLN A 40 -8.81 5.89 12.28
CA GLN A 40 -8.49 6.49 13.58
C GLN A 40 -9.62 7.36 14.14
N PRO A 41 -10.24 8.29 13.37
CA PRO A 41 -11.36 9.08 13.89
C PRO A 41 -12.59 8.22 14.19
N ALA A 42 -12.89 7.20 13.38
CA ALA A 42 -14.01 6.29 13.65
C ALA A 42 -13.81 5.50 14.94
N VAL A 43 -12.61 4.96 15.15
CA VAL A 43 -12.24 4.20 16.37
C VAL A 43 -12.25 5.11 17.61
N LYS A 44 -11.81 6.36 17.49
CA LYS A 44 -11.89 7.33 18.58
C LYS A 44 -13.34 7.60 18.98
N GLN A 45 -14.24 7.77 18.01
CA GLN A 45 -15.66 7.98 18.28
C GLN A 45 -16.31 6.74 18.91
N LEU A 46 -15.97 5.54 18.40
CA LEU A 46 -16.43 4.28 18.98
C LEU A 46 -16.06 4.20 20.46
N LYS A 47 -14.80 4.47 20.82
CA LYS A 47 -14.36 4.47 22.22
C LYS A 47 -15.20 5.43 23.08
N GLN A 48 -15.41 6.66 22.61
CA GLN A 48 -16.26 7.62 23.32
C GLN A 48 -17.70 7.12 23.50
N GLN A 49 -18.24 6.37 22.54
CA GLN A 49 -19.57 5.77 22.67
C GLN A 49 -19.58 4.60 23.65
N LEU A 50 -18.57 3.73 23.62
CA LEU A 50 -18.42 2.63 24.58
C LEU A 50 -18.24 3.16 26.00
N ASP A 51 -17.45 4.21 26.20
CA ASP A 51 -17.24 4.85 27.50
C ASP A 51 -18.56 5.41 28.07
N LYS A 52 -19.44 5.96 27.23
CA LYS A 52 -20.77 6.43 27.62
C LYS A 52 -21.72 5.29 28.00
N LEU A 53 -21.57 4.12 27.38
CA LEU A 53 -22.42 2.95 27.63
C LEU A 53 -21.96 2.13 28.84
N ASN A 54 -20.67 2.19 29.18
CA ASN A 54 -20.05 1.41 30.25
C ASN A 54 -20.04 2.13 31.61
N THR A 55 -21.00 3.02 31.88
CA THR A 55 -21.03 3.82 33.11
C THR A 55 -21.14 3.01 34.41
N ASP A 56 -21.67 1.78 34.37
CA ASP A 56 -22.00 1.01 35.59
C ASP A 56 -21.50 -0.46 35.62
N LYS A 57 -20.62 -0.88 34.71
CA LYS A 57 -20.13 -2.28 34.69
C LYS A 57 -18.66 -2.41 35.10
N PRO A 58 -18.32 -3.48 35.86
CA PRO A 58 -16.92 -3.83 36.09
C PRO A 58 -16.26 -4.02 34.73
N LYS A 59 -15.00 -3.61 34.60
CA LYS A 59 -14.19 -3.82 33.40
C LYS A 59 -14.20 -5.31 33.09
N ASP A 60 -15.08 -5.75 32.19
CA ASP A 60 -14.97 -7.08 31.62
C ASP A 60 -13.57 -7.16 31.04
N GLU A 61 -12.78 -8.08 31.58
CA GLU A 61 -11.37 -8.28 31.30
C GLU A 61 -11.13 -8.81 29.87
N HIS A 62 -12.22 -8.95 29.10
CA HIS A 62 -12.22 -9.39 27.73
C HIS A 62 -11.78 -8.25 26.80
N THR A 63 -10.60 -8.43 26.21
CA THR A 63 -10.11 -7.59 25.13
C THR A 63 -11.08 -7.67 23.94
N ILE A 64 -11.70 -6.54 23.58
CA ILE A 64 -12.60 -6.46 22.43
C ILE A 64 -11.79 -6.73 21.15
N LYS A 65 -12.25 -7.71 20.37
CA LYS A 65 -11.69 -8.03 19.04
C LYS A 65 -12.20 -7.02 18.02
N PHE A 66 -11.30 -6.42 17.26
CA PHE A 66 -11.62 -5.41 16.26
C PHE A 66 -11.11 -5.87 14.89
N THR A 67 -12.01 -5.97 13.91
CA THR A 67 -11.65 -6.37 12.53
C THR A 67 -11.87 -5.22 11.56
N ALA A 68 -10.96 -5.04 10.60
CA ALA A 68 -11.13 -4.09 9.50
C ALA A 68 -10.66 -4.67 8.16
N ASP A 69 -11.26 -4.20 7.07
CA ASP A 69 -10.89 -4.61 5.72
C ASP A 69 -9.50 -4.07 5.28
N SER A 70 -9.06 -4.51 4.11
CA SER A 70 -7.77 -4.09 3.54
C SER A 70 -7.69 -2.62 3.16
N GLY A 71 -8.84 -1.97 2.91
CA GLY A 71 -8.93 -0.53 2.66
C GLY A 71 -8.42 0.31 3.84
N PHE A 72 -8.40 -0.26 5.04
CA PHE A 72 -7.83 0.37 6.24
C PHE A 72 -6.38 -0.02 6.53
N ASN A 73 -5.76 -0.89 5.72
CA ASN A 73 -4.39 -1.32 5.95
C ASN A 73 -3.39 -0.21 5.64
N SER A 74 -2.71 0.29 6.68
CA SER A 74 -1.55 1.16 6.59
C SER A 74 -0.70 1.03 7.86
N GLU A 75 0.60 1.29 7.76
CA GLU A 75 1.52 1.29 8.91
C GLU A 75 1.03 2.21 10.03
N VAL A 76 0.59 3.42 9.66
CA VAL A 76 0.04 4.43 10.58
C VAL A 76 -1.21 3.92 11.32
N ASN A 77 -2.08 3.17 10.64
CA ASN A 77 -3.26 2.57 11.28
C ASN A 77 -2.88 1.39 12.17
N LEU A 78 -1.95 0.54 11.75
CA LEU A 78 -1.48 -0.59 12.55
C LEU A 78 -0.83 -0.12 13.85
N GLU A 79 0.04 0.90 13.79
CA GLU A 79 0.63 1.52 14.99
C GLU A 79 -0.41 2.13 15.93
N TYR A 80 -1.42 2.80 15.36
CA TYR A 80 -2.51 3.38 16.14
C TYR A 80 -3.33 2.30 16.85
N MET A 81 -3.72 1.24 16.14
CA MET A 81 -4.52 0.16 16.68
C MET A 81 -3.74 -0.70 17.69
N ALA A 82 -2.43 -0.86 17.53
CA ALA A 82 -1.58 -1.50 18.54
C ALA A 82 -1.64 -0.78 19.90
N LYS A 83 -1.88 0.54 19.89
CA LYS A 83 -2.02 1.38 21.10
C LYS A 83 -3.49 1.57 21.53
N SER A 84 -4.46 1.05 20.78
CA SER A 84 -5.87 1.30 21.05
C SER A 84 -6.43 0.43 22.19
N GLY A 85 -5.74 -0.64 22.60
CA GLY A 85 -6.27 -1.60 23.57
C GLY A 85 -7.34 -2.55 22.99
N PHE A 86 -7.50 -2.58 21.66
CA PHE A 86 -8.31 -3.56 20.96
C PHE A 86 -7.42 -4.69 20.43
N ASP A 87 -7.89 -5.93 20.50
CA ASP A 87 -7.26 -7.07 19.84
C ASP A 87 -7.58 -6.99 18.33
N THR A 88 -6.67 -6.41 17.56
CA THR A 88 -6.98 -5.87 16.23
C THR A 88 -6.47 -6.74 15.08
N TYR A 89 -7.33 -6.98 14.09
CA TYR A 89 -7.03 -7.73 12.87
C TYR A 89 -7.41 -6.90 11.64
N ILE A 90 -6.42 -6.43 10.88
CA ILE A 90 -6.63 -5.70 9.62
C ILE A 90 -6.08 -6.52 8.46
N ALA A 91 -6.91 -6.83 7.46
CA ALA A 91 -6.47 -7.57 6.29
C ALA A 91 -5.38 -6.79 5.53
N ASP A 92 -4.34 -7.44 5.02
CA ASP A 92 -3.33 -6.76 4.21
C ASP A 92 -3.77 -6.61 2.76
N ASN A 93 -3.22 -5.64 2.04
CA ASN A 93 -3.59 -5.37 0.64
C ASN A 93 -3.31 -6.54 -0.32
N GLN A 94 -2.49 -7.51 0.09
CA GLN A 94 -2.14 -8.68 -0.71
C GLN A 94 -2.82 -9.97 -0.23
N PHE A 95 -3.73 -9.91 0.76
CA PHE A 95 -4.35 -11.10 1.34
C PHE A 95 -5.02 -11.99 0.29
N ARG A 96 -5.63 -11.38 -0.75
CA ARG A 96 -6.27 -12.11 -1.86
C ARG A 96 -5.30 -12.94 -2.68
N LYS A 97 -4.04 -12.49 -2.86
CA LYS A 97 -3.02 -13.27 -3.57
C LYS A 97 -2.58 -14.51 -2.79
N ARG A 98 -2.69 -14.45 -1.46
CA ARG A 98 -2.31 -15.54 -0.55
C ARG A 98 -3.48 -16.47 -0.23
N ASN A 99 -4.68 -16.12 -0.69
CA ASN A 99 -5.86 -16.93 -0.45
C ASN A 99 -5.77 -18.22 -1.30
N PRO A 100 -5.79 -19.42 -0.67
CA PRO A 100 -5.66 -20.69 -1.37
C PRO A 100 -6.64 -20.89 -2.53
N LEU A 101 -7.83 -20.29 -2.45
CA LEU A 101 -8.85 -20.34 -3.50
C LEU A 101 -8.37 -19.73 -4.83
N PHE A 102 -7.39 -18.83 -4.79
CA PHE A 102 -6.83 -18.19 -5.98
C PHE A 102 -5.51 -18.81 -6.44
N LYS A 103 -4.95 -19.78 -5.69
CA LYS A 103 -3.64 -20.38 -6.00
C LYS A 103 -3.64 -21.11 -7.35
N GLU A 104 -4.76 -21.76 -7.68
CA GLU A 104 -4.96 -22.51 -8.93
C GLU A 104 -5.88 -21.76 -9.91
N SER A 105 -6.14 -20.47 -9.68
CA SER A 105 -7.06 -19.72 -10.53
C SER A 105 -6.43 -19.41 -11.89
N GLU A 106 -6.92 -20.06 -12.93
CA GLU A 106 -6.52 -19.80 -14.32
C GLU A 106 -6.88 -18.38 -14.81
N THR A 107 -7.90 -17.76 -14.21
CA THR A 107 -8.46 -16.48 -14.66
C THR A 107 -8.04 -15.27 -13.82
N TYR A 108 -7.56 -15.48 -12.59
CA TYR A 108 -7.28 -14.36 -11.68
C TYR A 108 -6.21 -13.40 -12.23
N GLU A 109 -5.08 -13.94 -12.68
CA GLU A 109 -3.98 -13.14 -13.21
C GLU A 109 -4.37 -12.44 -14.52
N THR A 110 -5.08 -13.16 -15.40
CA THR A 110 -5.52 -12.63 -16.70
C THR A 110 -6.54 -11.51 -16.53
N GLU A 111 -7.50 -11.64 -15.60
CA GLU A 111 -8.47 -10.57 -15.28
C GLU A 111 -7.83 -9.37 -14.57
N GLN A 112 -6.79 -9.58 -13.76
CA GLN A 112 -5.99 -8.46 -13.25
C GLN A 112 -5.28 -7.71 -14.37
N GLU A 113 -4.66 -8.44 -15.30
CA GLU A 113 -3.92 -7.84 -16.41
C GLU A 113 -4.86 -7.10 -17.38
N LYS A 114 -6.03 -7.66 -17.69
CA LYS A 114 -7.08 -6.97 -18.47
C LYS A 114 -7.50 -5.65 -17.83
N ARG A 115 -7.80 -5.65 -16.52
CA ARG A 115 -8.16 -4.43 -15.77
C ARG A 115 -7.03 -3.41 -15.77
N ARG A 116 -5.78 -3.85 -15.62
CA ARG A 116 -4.60 -3.00 -15.70
C ARG A 116 -4.47 -2.37 -17.08
N LEU A 117 -4.54 -3.16 -18.15
CA LEU A 117 -4.44 -2.69 -19.54
C LEU A 117 -5.54 -1.68 -19.87
N LYS A 118 -6.77 -1.91 -19.41
CA LYS A 118 -7.87 -0.94 -19.55
C LYS A 118 -7.53 0.41 -18.91
N ARG A 119 -6.98 0.40 -17.69
CA ARG A 119 -6.56 1.61 -16.96
C ARG A 119 -5.34 2.28 -17.60
N SER A 120 -4.40 1.50 -18.12
CA SER A 120 -3.16 2.00 -18.73
C SER A 120 -3.29 2.37 -20.21
N LYS A 121 -4.49 2.20 -20.80
CA LYS A 121 -4.74 2.33 -22.24
C LYS A 121 -3.81 1.44 -23.08
N GLY A 122 -3.68 0.18 -22.68
CA GLY A 122 -2.86 -0.81 -23.37
C GLY A 122 -1.35 -0.68 -23.14
N LYS A 123 -0.88 0.32 -22.37
CA LYS A 123 0.56 0.51 -22.16
C LYS A 123 1.19 -0.67 -21.39
N PRO A 124 2.37 -1.16 -21.80
CA PRO A 124 3.08 -2.20 -21.09
C PRO A 124 3.49 -1.72 -19.69
N ARG A 125 3.80 -2.68 -18.80
CA ARG A 125 4.36 -2.35 -17.48
C ARG A 125 5.76 -1.78 -17.68
N LEU A 126 6.12 -0.83 -16.82
CA LEU A 126 7.51 -0.43 -16.72
C LEU A 126 8.28 -1.52 -16.00
N PHE A 127 9.58 -1.61 -16.28
CA PHE A 127 10.47 -2.42 -15.47
C PHE A 127 10.38 -1.99 -14.00
N THR A 128 10.30 -2.98 -13.14
CA THR A 128 10.30 -2.94 -11.67
C THR A 128 11.70 -3.27 -11.16
N SER A 129 11.92 -3.33 -9.85
CA SER A 129 13.20 -3.80 -9.29
C SER A 129 13.53 -5.24 -9.71
N ASP A 130 12.50 -6.06 -9.91
CA ASP A 130 12.64 -7.50 -10.13
C ASP A 130 13.22 -7.82 -11.52
N ASP A 131 13.11 -6.86 -12.45
CA ASP A 131 13.71 -6.95 -13.78
C ASP A 131 15.21 -6.63 -13.78
N PHE A 132 15.77 -6.18 -12.66
CA PHE A 132 17.17 -5.78 -12.51
C PHE A 132 17.95 -6.86 -11.79
N HIS A 133 19.15 -7.14 -12.27
CA HIS A 133 20.01 -8.16 -11.68
C HIS A 133 20.89 -7.53 -10.61
N TYR A 134 20.47 -7.64 -9.35
CA TYR A 134 21.24 -7.21 -8.18
C TYR A 134 21.93 -8.40 -7.53
N ASP A 135 23.25 -8.29 -7.37
CA ASP A 135 24.08 -9.21 -6.59
C ASP A 135 24.43 -8.55 -5.26
N GLU A 136 23.88 -9.11 -4.18
CA GLU A 136 24.06 -8.61 -2.81
C GLU A 136 25.49 -8.82 -2.29
N ALA A 137 26.17 -9.90 -2.69
CA ALA A 137 27.53 -10.22 -2.23
C ALA A 137 28.56 -9.25 -2.80
N THR A 138 28.44 -8.92 -4.10
CA THR A 138 29.34 -7.96 -4.75
C THR A 138 28.82 -6.52 -4.71
N GLN A 139 27.58 -6.32 -4.27
CA GLN A 139 26.85 -5.05 -4.34
C GLN A 139 26.88 -4.43 -5.74
N THR A 140 26.69 -5.26 -6.77
CA THR A 140 26.62 -4.82 -8.15
C THR A 140 25.21 -4.96 -8.70
N CYS A 141 24.86 -4.12 -9.67
CA CYS A 141 23.55 -4.17 -10.31
C CYS A 141 23.66 -3.96 -11.82
N ARG A 142 22.88 -4.73 -12.58
CA ARG A 142 22.72 -4.59 -14.03
C ARG A 142 21.27 -4.36 -14.39
N CYS A 143 21.03 -3.48 -15.35
CA CYS A 143 19.68 -3.19 -15.84
C CYS A 143 19.21 -4.24 -16.87
N PRO A 144 17.92 -4.26 -17.24
CA PRO A 144 17.38 -5.18 -18.25
C PRO A 144 18.05 -5.08 -19.63
N ALA A 145 18.73 -3.96 -19.93
CA ALA A 145 19.50 -3.78 -21.16
C ALA A 145 20.95 -4.33 -21.06
N GLY A 146 21.33 -4.95 -19.93
CA GLY A 146 22.66 -5.50 -19.67
C GLY A 146 23.70 -4.50 -19.13
N ASN A 147 23.38 -3.20 -19.13
CA ASN A 147 24.31 -2.16 -18.69
C ASN A 147 24.51 -2.19 -17.17
N ALA A 148 25.77 -2.00 -16.75
CA ALA A 148 26.10 -1.84 -15.34
C ALA A 148 25.50 -0.54 -14.77
N MET A 149 25.08 -0.59 -13.51
CA MET A 149 24.58 0.55 -12.77
C MET A 149 25.56 0.90 -11.66
N TRP A 150 25.77 2.19 -11.42
CA TRP A 150 26.60 2.59 -10.29
C TRP A 150 25.80 2.58 -8.99
N ARG A 151 26.48 2.20 -7.90
CA ARG A 151 25.93 2.28 -6.55
C ARG A 151 25.90 3.74 -6.11
N SER A 152 24.69 4.28 -6.00
CA SER A 152 24.45 5.69 -5.65
C SER A 152 24.25 5.93 -4.15
N GLY A 153 24.02 4.87 -3.37
CA GLY A 153 23.92 4.94 -1.91
C GLY A 153 23.81 3.56 -1.28
N ILE A 154 24.35 3.43 -0.07
CA ILE A 154 24.26 2.24 0.80
C ILE A 154 23.55 2.66 2.09
N ASN A 155 22.77 1.74 2.69
CA ASN A 155 22.05 1.95 3.95
C ASN A 155 21.15 3.18 3.94
N VAL A 156 20.55 3.47 2.78
CA VAL A 156 19.59 4.56 2.64
C VAL A 156 18.37 4.19 3.48
N LYS A 157 18.11 4.94 4.54
CA LYS A 157 16.94 4.70 5.41
C LYS A 157 15.68 5.27 4.76
N SER A 158 14.65 4.45 4.61
CA SER A 158 13.32 4.87 4.16
C SER A 158 12.28 3.94 4.77
N HIS A 159 11.16 4.46 5.29
CA HIS A 159 10.07 3.65 5.85
C HIS A 159 10.55 2.51 6.79
N ASN A 160 11.45 2.85 7.72
CA ASN A 160 12.06 1.92 8.68
C ASN A 160 12.87 0.75 8.10
N GLN A 161 13.15 0.78 6.79
CA GLN A 161 13.98 -0.19 6.09
C GLN A 161 15.27 0.47 5.59
N GLN A 162 16.30 -0.34 5.38
CA GLN A 162 17.56 0.08 4.79
C GLN A 162 17.65 -0.42 3.37
N TYR A 163 18.14 0.42 2.46
CA TYR A 163 18.23 0.09 1.05
C TYR A 163 19.63 0.35 0.48
N THR A 164 20.01 -0.46 -0.49
CA THR A 164 21.08 -0.16 -1.44
C THR A 164 20.46 0.37 -2.72
N ARG A 165 20.92 1.55 -3.16
CA ARG A 165 20.37 2.25 -4.32
C ARG A 165 21.36 2.28 -5.47
N PHE A 166 20.89 1.92 -6.66
CA PHE A 166 21.65 2.00 -7.90
C PHE A 166 21.04 3.02 -8.85
N CYS A 167 21.90 3.62 -9.67
CA CYS A 167 21.50 4.52 -10.73
C CYS A 167 22.21 4.12 -12.03
N GLY A 168 21.44 4.08 -13.13
CA GLY A 168 21.97 3.83 -14.45
C GLY A 168 22.71 5.06 -14.99
N TYR A 169 23.68 4.84 -15.86
CA TYR A 169 24.41 5.93 -16.49
C TYR A 169 23.54 6.73 -17.44
N LEU A 170 23.63 8.06 -17.32
CA LEU A 170 22.81 8.98 -18.10
C LEU A 170 23.05 8.79 -19.60
N LYS A 171 24.32 8.61 -20.00
CA LYS A 171 24.70 8.31 -21.39
C LYS A 171 24.01 7.06 -21.92
N ASP A 172 24.04 5.98 -21.14
CA ASP A 172 23.47 4.69 -21.52
C ASP A 172 21.93 4.77 -21.54
N CYS A 173 21.33 5.46 -20.57
CA CYS A 173 19.88 5.59 -20.47
C CYS A 173 19.29 6.49 -21.59
N LYS A 174 20.03 7.50 -22.06
CA LYS A 174 19.58 8.41 -23.13
C LYS A 174 19.49 7.72 -24.49
N THR A 175 20.37 6.77 -24.77
CA THR A 175 20.43 6.04 -26.05
C THR A 175 19.85 4.63 -25.98
N CYS A 176 19.35 4.21 -24.81
CA CYS A 176 18.83 2.86 -24.60
C CYS A 176 17.55 2.59 -25.42
N PRO A 177 17.50 1.52 -26.24
CA PRO A 177 16.28 1.15 -26.98
C PRO A 177 15.13 0.77 -26.05
N LEU A 178 15.42 0.31 -24.83
CA LEU A 178 14.42 -0.04 -23.81
C LEU A 178 13.95 1.18 -22.98
N GLN A 179 14.31 2.41 -23.34
CA GLN A 179 14.02 3.60 -22.51
C GLN A 179 12.53 3.76 -22.20
N GLN A 180 11.64 3.58 -23.18
CA GLN A 180 10.19 3.76 -23.01
C GLN A 180 9.56 2.71 -22.09
N GLN A 181 10.12 1.50 -22.06
CA GLN A 181 9.72 0.45 -21.11
C GLN A 181 10.40 0.63 -19.75
N CYS A 182 11.54 1.31 -19.70
CA CYS A 182 12.28 1.55 -18.46
C CYS A 182 11.77 2.78 -17.68
N MET A 183 11.41 3.88 -18.35
CA MET A 183 11.03 5.14 -17.70
C MET A 183 9.91 5.86 -18.47
N ARG A 184 8.92 6.40 -17.74
CA ARG A 184 7.79 7.15 -18.33
C ARG A 184 8.23 8.40 -19.08
N LYS A 185 9.31 9.04 -18.62
CA LYS A 185 9.87 10.25 -19.20
C LYS A 185 11.32 9.97 -19.60
N PRO A 186 11.81 10.59 -20.68
CA PRO A 186 13.22 10.56 -21.02
C PRO A 186 14.08 11.05 -19.85
N PRO A 187 15.26 10.44 -19.62
CA PRO A 187 16.16 10.85 -18.56
C PRO A 187 16.79 12.21 -18.89
N ILE A 188 16.66 13.18 -17.97
CA ILE A 188 17.18 14.55 -18.13
C ILE A 188 18.52 14.66 -17.40
N GLU A 189 18.49 14.63 -16.07
CA GLU A 189 19.66 14.82 -15.20
C GLU A 189 20.20 13.50 -14.63
N ARG A 190 19.35 12.49 -14.47
CA ARG A 190 19.69 11.21 -13.86
C ARG A 190 19.10 10.06 -14.67
N GLY A 191 19.82 8.94 -14.69
CA GLY A 191 19.32 7.70 -15.28
C GLY A 191 18.28 7.00 -14.41
N ARG A 192 17.91 5.77 -14.79
CA ARG A 192 16.98 4.95 -14.01
C ARG A 192 17.54 4.66 -12.62
N GLN A 193 16.73 4.88 -11.59
CA GLN A 193 17.05 4.51 -10.22
C GLN A 193 16.29 3.25 -9.82
N VAL A 194 16.95 2.37 -9.08
CA VAL A 194 16.37 1.20 -8.45
C VAL A 194 16.95 1.04 -7.05
N GLN A 195 16.18 0.42 -6.15
CA GLN A 195 16.58 0.20 -4.78
C GLN A 195 16.22 -1.22 -4.36
N PHE A 196 17.09 -1.82 -3.57
CA PHE A 196 16.95 -3.17 -3.03
C PHE A 196 17.05 -3.09 -1.51
N ILE A 197 16.18 -3.82 -0.81
CA ILE A 197 16.19 -3.89 0.64
C ILE A 197 17.48 -4.60 1.06
N ASN A 198 18.17 -4.05 2.06
CA ASN A 198 19.30 -4.70 2.70
C ASN A 198 18.74 -5.68 3.72
N ASN A 199 19.13 -6.95 3.62
CA ASN A 199 18.77 -7.97 4.60
C ASN A 199 19.66 -7.90 5.84
#